data_AF-D4B3B7-F1
#
_entry.id   AF-D4B3B7-F1
#
_cell.length_a   1.000
_cell.length_b   1.000
_cell.length_c   1.000
_cell.angle_alpha   90.00
_cell.angle_beta   90.00
_cell.angle_gamma   90.00
#
_symmetry.space_group_name_H-M   'P 1'
#
loop_
_entity.id
_entity.type
_entity.pdbx_description
1 polymer ?
#
loop_
_entity_poly.entity_id
_entity_poly.type
_entity_poly.pdbx_seq_one_letter_code
_entity_poly.pdbx_strand_id
1 'polypeptide(L)'
;MHTSIEVWINQEQGDINDSQSPGQLLDRARTKLLAEEMALLKSLTMFSDFTRYEPPIGGRFPKETYDNIISAIQAILTSMDLMALATRNLERMSGYSPATDVVDDNSPGARRRPSRSAASRHQIAEGERWIQHLAEAANSPEFRSGVITSVLYHLSAAVTNCLCLPPYLAPPHPFPLARRLRHINEDLLKFKNVENPSFAAIIAIEVLSSMVSSNLKTLMRFALPFSYP
;
A
#
# COMPACT_ATOMS: atom_id res chain seq x y z
N MET A 1 2.79 -1.02 -5.50
CA MET A 1 2.28 -1.50 -4.18
C MET A 1 2.74 -2.91 -3.90
N HIS A 2 2.30 -3.90 -4.68
CA HIS A 2 2.75 -5.28 -4.57
C HIS A 2 4.28 -5.41 -4.53
N THR A 3 4.96 -4.85 -5.54
CA THR A 3 6.42 -4.84 -5.64
C THR A 3 7.10 -4.16 -4.47
N SER A 4 6.49 -3.13 -3.88
CA SER A 4 7.03 -2.43 -2.71
C SER A 4 6.97 -3.29 -1.46
N ILE A 5 5.86 -4.00 -1.30
CA ILE A 5 5.67 -4.90 -0.16
C ILE A 5 6.50 -6.18 -0.37
N GLU A 6 6.65 -6.69 -1.59
CA GLU A 6 7.54 -7.83 -1.91
C GLU A 6 9.01 -7.52 -1.65
N VAL A 7 9.51 -6.39 -2.17
CA VAL A 7 10.91 -5.96 -1.94
C VAL A 7 11.15 -5.75 -0.44
N TRP A 8 10.13 -5.30 0.29
CA TRP A 8 10.18 -5.19 1.76
C TRP A 8 10.18 -6.56 2.46
N ILE A 9 9.27 -7.46 2.11
CA ILE A 9 9.17 -8.83 2.66
C ILE A 9 10.48 -9.60 2.45
N ASN A 10 11.04 -9.51 1.26
CA ASN A 10 12.27 -10.20 0.88
C ASN A 10 13.52 -9.54 1.47
N GLN A 11 13.38 -8.39 2.13
CA GLN A 11 14.50 -7.58 2.64
C GLN A 11 15.52 -7.20 1.54
N GLU A 12 15.06 -7.07 0.29
CA GLU A 12 15.90 -6.76 -0.89
C GLU A 12 16.00 -5.24 -1.16
N GLN A 13 15.68 -4.42 -0.15
CA GLN A 13 15.52 -2.97 -0.29
C GLN A 13 16.82 -2.22 -0.57
N GLY A 14 17.98 -2.81 -0.22
CA GLY A 14 19.28 -2.16 -0.26
C GLY A 14 19.49 -1.16 0.89
N ASP A 15 20.67 -0.53 0.93
CA ASP A 15 20.98 0.48 1.95
C ASP A 15 20.15 1.75 1.72
N ILE A 16 19.49 2.24 2.77
CA ILE A 16 18.68 3.47 2.77
C ILE A 16 19.55 4.69 2.43
N ASN A 17 20.85 4.64 2.70
CA ASN A 17 21.77 5.73 2.36
C ASN A 17 22.24 5.69 0.90
N ASP A 18 22.01 4.59 0.20
CA ASP A 18 22.32 4.49 -1.22
C ASP A 18 21.16 5.04 -2.07
N SER A 19 21.47 6.08 -2.84
CA SER A 19 20.56 6.77 -3.76
C SER A 19 20.06 5.88 -4.89
N GLN A 20 20.76 4.77 -5.17
CA GLN A 20 20.41 3.77 -6.19
C GLN A 20 19.85 2.47 -5.60
N SER A 21 19.59 2.42 -4.29
CA SER A 21 18.95 1.25 -3.69
C SER A 21 17.57 0.97 -4.32
N PRO A 22 17.19 -0.31 -4.49
CA PRO A 22 15.87 -0.70 -5.01
C PRO A 22 14.71 -0.02 -4.27
N GLY A 23 14.84 0.15 -2.94
CA GLY A 23 13.86 0.86 -2.12
C GLY A 23 13.71 2.34 -2.47
N GLN A 24 14.83 3.07 -2.63
CA GLN A 24 14.78 4.49 -3.01
C GLN A 24 14.27 4.71 -4.44
N LEU A 25 14.68 3.87 -5.39
CA LEU A 25 14.20 3.96 -6.78
C LEU A 25 12.68 3.77 -6.85
N LEU A 26 12.17 2.79 -6.11
CA LEU A 26 10.74 2.52 -6.05
C LEU A 26 9.99 3.65 -5.36
N ASP A 27 10.56 4.27 -4.33
CA ASP A 27 9.97 5.43 -3.67
C ASP A 27 9.88 6.65 -4.60
N ARG A 28 10.96 6.96 -5.33
CA ARG A 28 10.97 8.04 -6.33
C ARG A 28 9.95 7.79 -7.44
N ALA A 29 9.90 6.58 -7.97
CA ALA A 29 8.93 6.21 -9.01
C ALA A 29 7.48 6.37 -8.49
N ARG A 30 7.22 5.89 -7.27
CA ARG A 30 5.91 5.98 -6.63
C ARG A 30 5.47 7.43 -6.41
N THR A 31 6.32 8.26 -5.82
CA THR A 31 6.00 9.66 -5.52
C THR A 31 5.77 10.47 -6.79
N LYS A 32 6.56 10.22 -7.84
CA LYS A 32 6.36 10.82 -9.16
C LYS A 32 5.01 10.42 -9.75
N LEU A 33 4.70 9.12 -9.74
CA LEU A 33 3.46 8.58 -10.28
C LEU A 33 2.24 9.12 -9.52
N LEU A 34 2.30 9.19 -8.19
CA LEU A 34 1.25 9.78 -7.35
C LEU A 34 1.00 11.25 -7.71
N ALA A 35 2.07 12.03 -7.95
CA ALA A 35 1.93 13.44 -8.33
C ALA A 35 1.24 13.59 -9.70
N GLU A 36 1.60 12.75 -10.68
CA GLU A 36 0.97 12.71 -11.99
C GLU A 36 -0.51 12.31 -11.89
N GLU A 37 -0.84 11.28 -11.12
CA GLU A 37 -2.22 10.82 -10.90
C GLU A 37 -3.08 11.91 -10.24
N MET A 38 -2.56 12.63 -9.24
CA MET A 38 -3.29 13.72 -8.58
C MET A 38 -3.54 14.90 -9.51
N ALA A 39 -2.59 15.22 -10.39
CA ALA A 39 -2.78 16.25 -11.41
C ALA A 39 -3.88 15.87 -12.41
N LEU A 40 -3.90 14.60 -12.85
CA LEU A 40 -4.95 14.08 -13.73
C LEU A 40 -6.33 14.07 -13.04
N LEU A 41 -6.40 13.62 -11.78
CA LEU A 41 -7.64 13.61 -11.02
C LEU A 41 -8.24 15.03 -10.92
N LYS A 42 -7.40 16.02 -10.62
CA LYS A 42 -7.82 17.43 -10.58
C LYS A 42 -8.35 17.93 -11.93
N SER A 43 -7.73 17.51 -13.03
CA SER A 43 -8.22 17.80 -14.38
C SER A 43 -9.59 17.15 -14.64
N LEU A 44 -9.79 15.90 -14.22
CA LEU A 44 -11.07 15.19 -14.37
C LEU A 44 -12.19 15.85 -13.56
N THR A 45 -11.94 16.25 -12.31
CA THR A 45 -12.90 17.00 -11.51
C THR A 45 -13.26 18.33 -12.20
N MET A 46 -12.25 19.05 -12.71
CA MET A 46 -12.48 20.29 -13.44
C MET A 46 -13.36 20.05 -14.69
N PHE A 47 -13.07 19.02 -15.50
CA PHE A 47 -13.89 18.69 -16.66
C PHE A 47 -15.32 18.30 -16.27
N SER A 48 -15.50 17.54 -15.19
CA SER A 48 -16.83 17.23 -14.64
C SER A 48 -17.61 18.51 -14.27
N ASP A 49 -16.95 19.52 -13.73
CA ASP A 49 -17.58 20.81 -13.43
C ASP A 49 -17.93 21.63 -14.67
N PHE A 50 -17.12 21.55 -15.72
CA PHE A 50 -17.39 22.23 -16.99
C PHE A 50 -18.60 21.66 -17.74
N THR A 51 -19.00 20.40 -17.49
CA THR A 51 -20.21 19.82 -18.10
C THR A 51 -21.49 20.59 -17.76
N ARG A 52 -21.50 21.41 -16.69
CA ARG A 52 -22.62 22.31 -16.37
C ARG A 52 -22.90 23.33 -17.48
N TYR A 53 -21.89 23.67 -18.27
CA TYR A 53 -21.96 24.71 -19.30
C TYR A 53 -22.05 24.13 -20.72
N GLU A 54 -22.16 22.81 -20.87
CA GLU A 54 -22.18 22.16 -22.17
C GLU A 54 -23.60 22.20 -22.79
N PRO A 55 -23.75 22.60 -24.07
CA PRO A 55 -25.04 22.53 -24.75
C PRO A 55 -25.49 21.07 -24.89
N PRO A 56 -26.76 20.73 -24.58
CA PRO A 56 -27.23 19.35 -24.54
C PRO A 56 -27.51 18.77 -25.94
N ILE A 57 -26.47 18.62 -26.76
CA ILE A 57 -26.54 17.97 -28.07
C ILE A 57 -26.21 16.49 -27.87
N GLY A 58 -27.23 15.63 -27.91
CA GLY A 58 -27.05 14.17 -27.80
C GLY A 58 -27.38 13.53 -26.44
N GLY A 59 -27.92 14.30 -25.49
CA GLY A 59 -28.30 13.82 -24.16
C GLY A 59 -27.62 14.61 -23.04
N ARG A 60 -28.02 14.37 -21.79
CA ARG A 60 -27.33 14.95 -20.62
C ARG A 60 -26.18 14.04 -20.24
N PHE A 61 -24.99 14.62 -20.07
CA PHE A 61 -23.84 13.89 -19.55
C PHE A 61 -24.14 13.30 -18.16
N PRO A 62 -23.83 12.01 -17.88
CA PRO A 62 -24.12 11.37 -16.60
C PRO A 62 -23.18 11.82 -15.46
N LYS A 63 -23.26 13.11 -15.09
CA LYS A 63 -22.32 13.75 -14.14
C LYS A 63 -22.17 12.96 -12.83
N GLU A 64 -23.28 12.52 -12.23
CA GLU A 64 -23.28 11.77 -10.96
C GLU A 64 -22.47 10.46 -11.06
N THR A 65 -22.54 9.76 -12.19
CA THR A 65 -21.78 8.51 -12.38
C THR A 65 -20.27 8.80 -12.45
N TYR A 66 -19.88 9.86 -13.15
CA TYR A 66 -18.48 10.28 -13.23
C TYR A 66 -17.94 10.79 -11.89
N ASP A 67 -18.71 11.59 -11.15
CA ASP A 67 -18.31 12.08 -9.82
C ASP A 67 -18.11 10.92 -8.83
N ASN A 68 -18.96 9.89 -8.90
CA ASN A 68 -18.79 8.66 -8.12
C ASN A 68 -17.53 7.87 -8.51
N ILE A 69 -17.21 7.79 -9.81
CA ILE A 69 -15.99 7.14 -10.31
C ILE A 69 -14.74 7.92 -9.84
N ILE A 70 -14.74 9.24 -9.99
CA ILE A 70 -13.64 10.13 -9.54
C ILE A 70 -13.42 9.95 -8.03
N SER A 71 -14.50 9.96 -7.25
CA SER A 71 -14.43 9.77 -5.79
C SER A 71 -13.90 8.38 -5.41
N ALA A 72 -14.32 7.33 -6.11
CA ALA A 72 -13.84 5.97 -5.89
C ALA A 72 -12.33 5.84 -6.21
N ILE A 73 -11.88 6.42 -7.33
CA ILE A 73 -10.46 6.44 -7.72
C ILE A 73 -9.64 7.18 -6.66
N GLN A 74 -10.09 8.36 -6.23
CA GLN A 74 -9.40 9.13 -5.20
C GLN A 74 -9.27 8.33 -3.89
N ALA A 75 -10.35 7.70 -3.45
CA ALA A 75 -10.34 6.90 -2.23
C ALA A 75 -9.40 5.68 -2.33
N ILE A 76 -9.29 5.06 -3.51
CA ILE A 76 -8.32 3.99 -3.78
C ILE A 76 -6.89 4.51 -3.65
N LEU A 77 -6.58 5.62 -4.33
CA LEU A 77 -5.23 6.21 -4.34
C LEU A 77 -4.80 6.63 -2.92
N THR A 78 -5.69 7.30 -2.18
CA THR A 78 -5.40 7.71 -0.80
C THR A 78 -5.21 6.49 0.12
N SER A 79 -6.02 5.44 -0.03
CA SER A 79 -5.87 4.22 0.77
C SER A 79 -4.55 3.49 0.46
N MET A 80 -4.15 3.44 -0.82
CA MET A 80 -2.86 2.90 -1.23
C MET A 80 -1.67 3.74 -0.72
N ASP A 81 -1.84 5.06 -0.64
CA ASP A 81 -0.81 5.93 -0.11
C ASP A 81 -0.60 5.75 1.40
N LEU A 82 -1.71 5.75 2.15
CA LEU A 82 -1.68 5.52 3.59
C LEU A 82 -1.08 4.15 3.93
N MET A 83 -1.36 3.13 3.11
CA MET A 83 -0.85 1.78 3.32
C MET A 83 0.67 1.72 3.20
N ALA A 84 1.24 2.45 2.25
CA ALA A 84 2.69 2.49 2.11
C ALA A 84 3.36 3.36 3.16
N LEU A 85 2.71 4.44 3.59
CA LEU A 85 3.18 5.21 4.74
C LEU A 85 3.24 4.32 6.00
N ALA A 86 2.17 3.53 6.24
CA ALA A 86 2.13 2.57 7.35
C ALA A 86 3.26 1.52 7.23
N THR A 87 3.53 1.04 6.02
CA THR A 87 4.62 0.07 5.74
C THR A 87 6.00 0.68 6.07
N ARG A 88 6.27 1.92 5.64
CA ARG A 88 7.53 2.63 5.97
C ARG A 88 7.69 2.90 7.46
N ASN A 89 6.58 3.22 8.14
CA ASN A 89 6.64 3.44 9.57
C ASN A 89 7.02 2.14 10.29
N LEU A 90 6.44 1.00 9.86
CA LEU A 90 6.78 -0.31 10.37
C LEU A 90 8.28 -0.64 10.20
N GLU A 91 8.86 -0.33 9.03
CA GLU A 91 10.31 -0.46 8.77
C GLU A 91 11.16 0.33 9.77
N ARG A 92 10.83 1.61 9.98
CA ARG A 92 11.57 2.50 10.88
C ARG A 92 11.52 2.01 12.33
N MET A 93 10.41 1.39 12.74
CA MET A 93 10.21 0.90 14.10
C MET A 93 10.91 -0.44 14.36
N SER A 94 11.11 -1.27 13.34
CA SER A 94 11.78 -2.56 13.47
C SER A 94 13.30 -2.47 13.63
N GLY A 95 13.88 -1.28 13.52
CA GLY A 95 15.28 -1.07 13.92
C GLY A 95 16.30 -1.79 13.05
N TYR A 96 16.29 -1.54 11.74
CA TYR A 96 17.55 -1.61 10.99
C TYR A 96 18.49 -0.50 11.53
N SER A 97 19.30 -0.85 12.52
CA SER A 97 20.50 -0.09 12.86
C SER A 97 21.50 -0.38 11.76
N PRO A 98 22.04 0.63 11.04
CA PRO A 98 23.13 0.38 10.11
C PRO A 98 24.24 -0.30 10.92
N ALA A 99 24.67 -1.47 10.47
CA ALA A 99 25.93 -2.03 10.91
C ALA A 99 27.03 -1.10 10.41
N THR A 100 27.31 -0.03 11.15
CA THR A 100 28.65 0.56 11.16
C THR A 100 29.55 -0.38 11.95
N ASP A 101 29.77 -1.58 11.42
CA ASP A 101 30.96 -2.37 11.71
C ASP A 101 32.05 -1.93 10.74
N VAL A 102 32.40 -0.64 10.80
CA VAL A 102 33.75 -0.20 10.44
C VAL A 102 34.56 -0.36 11.72
N VAL A 103 35.26 -1.50 11.80
CA VAL A 103 36.38 -1.72 12.71
C VAL A 103 37.46 -0.71 12.30
N ASP A 104 37.44 0.47 12.92
CA ASP A 104 38.57 1.38 12.89
C ASP A 104 39.41 1.09 14.14
N ASP A 105 40.30 0.11 13.97
CA ASP A 105 41.35 -0.17 14.93
C ASP A 105 42.36 0.98 14.87
N ASN A 106 42.32 1.85 15.88
CA ASN A 106 43.48 2.49 16.54
C ASN A 106 43.19 3.95 16.97
N SER A 107 42.67 4.14 18.19
CA SER A 107 42.92 5.34 19.00
C SER A 107 42.55 5.12 20.47
N PRO A 108 43.51 5.20 21.42
CA PRO A 108 43.25 5.02 22.83
C PRO A 108 42.85 6.36 23.46
N GLY A 109 41.58 6.51 23.84
CA GLY A 109 41.18 7.53 24.81
C GLY A 109 39.91 8.29 24.47
N ALA A 110 38.73 7.70 24.71
CA ALA A 110 37.52 8.47 25.02
C ALA A 110 36.45 7.58 25.67
N ARG A 111 36.19 7.87 26.95
CA ARG A 111 34.91 7.75 27.68
C ARG A 111 33.94 6.64 27.20
N ARG A 112 33.90 5.56 28.00
CA ARG A 112 32.79 4.60 28.11
C ARG A 112 31.43 5.32 28.05
N ARG A 113 30.78 5.33 26.88
CA ARG A 113 29.36 5.72 26.75
C ARG A 113 28.52 4.66 27.47
N PRO A 114 27.47 5.03 28.21
CA PRO A 114 26.67 4.07 28.95
C PRO A 114 25.96 3.14 27.97
N SER A 115 25.99 1.85 28.30
CA SER A 115 25.35 0.76 27.58
C SER A 115 23.90 1.09 27.22
N ARG A 116 23.53 0.95 25.94
CA ARG A 116 22.13 0.91 25.47
C ARG A 116 21.32 0.03 26.43
N SER A 117 20.31 0.62 27.06
CA SER A 117 19.51 -0.04 28.10
C SER A 117 18.85 -1.31 27.57
N ALA A 118 18.78 -2.35 28.41
CA ALA A 118 18.19 -3.65 28.05
C ALA A 118 16.75 -3.54 27.51
N ALA A 119 16.01 -2.50 27.90
CA ALA A 119 14.67 -2.18 27.41
C ALA A 119 14.64 -1.88 25.90
N SER A 120 15.63 -1.16 25.36
CA SER A 120 15.71 -0.86 23.92
C SER A 120 16.00 -2.11 23.08
N ARG A 121 16.73 -3.08 23.63
CA ARG A 121 17.07 -4.34 22.95
C ARG A 121 15.85 -5.26 22.83
N HIS A 122 14.98 -5.26 23.84
CA HIS A 122 13.77 -6.08 23.82
C HIS A 122 12.75 -5.60 22.78
N GLN A 123 12.55 -4.28 22.64
CA GLN A 123 11.62 -3.70 21.65
C GLN A 123 12.07 -3.95 20.21
N ILE A 124 13.38 -3.89 19.94
CA ILE A 124 13.95 -4.19 18.61
C ILE A 124 13.76 -5.67 18.27
N ALA A 125 14.09 -6.57 19.22
CA ALA A 125 13.93 -8.02 19.01
C ALA A 125 12.47 -8.45 18.83
N GLU A 126 11.52 -7.75 19.46
CA GLU A 126 10.10 -7.95 19.20
C GLU A 126 9.74 -7.49 17.78
N GLY A 127 10.11 -6.26 17.40
CA GLY A 127 9.86 -5.73 16.05
C GLY A 127 10.37 -6.62 14.92
N GLU A 128 11.58 -7.18 15.07
CA GLU A 128 12.15 -8.14 14.12
C GLU A 128 11.31 -9.42 13.99
N ARG A 129 10.78 -9.96 15.10
CA ARG A 129 9.88 -11.12 15.08
C ARG A 129 8.55 -10.79 14.38
N TRP A 130 8.01 -9.60 14.60
CA TRP A 130 6.79 -9.13 13.93
C TRP A 130 6.99 -9.03 12.42
N ILE A 131 8.12 -8.47 11.96
CA ILE A 131 8.43 -8.40 10.52
C ILE A 131 8.64 -9.79 9.94
N GLN A 132 9.36 -10.69 10.61
CA GLN A 132 9.59 -12.05 10.12
C GLN A 132 8.27 -12.82 9.91
N HIS A 133 7.36 -12.78 10.90
CA HIS A 133 6.06 -13.44 10.77
C HIS A 133 5.15 -12.77 9.75
N LEU A 134 5.27 -11.46 9.56
CA LEU A 134 4.51 -10.76 8.53
C LEU A 134 5.07 -11.04 7.12
N ALA A 135 6.39 -11.10 6.98
CA ALA A 135 7.07 -11.52 5.76
C ALA A 135 6.66 -12.95 5.37
N GLU A 136 6.60 -13.86 6.34
CA GLU A 136 6.09 -15.22 6.16
C GLU A 136 4.61 -15.24 5.74
N ALA A 137 3.75 -14.44 6.37
CA ALA A 137 2.33 -14.33 6.00
C ALA A 137 2.14 -13.78 4.58
N ALA A 138 2.99 -12.84 4.17
CA ALA A 138 2.86 -12.10 2.94
C ALA A 138 3.62 -12.73 1.75
N ASN A 139 4.54 -13.67 1.99
CA ASN A 139 5.09 -14.54 0.92
C ASN A 139 4.07 -15.59 0.42
N SER A 140 2.81 -15.51 0.86
CA SER A 140 1.77 -16.43 0.41
C SER A 140 1.35 -16.15 -1.04
N PRO A 141 1.01 -17.20 -1.83
CA PRO A 141 0.64 -17.04 -3.23
C PRO A 141 -0.65 -16.23 -3.44
N GLU A 142 -1.49 -16.11 -2.41
CA GLU A 142 -2.73 -15.32 -2.40
C GLU A 142 -2.50 -13.83 -2.13
N PHE A 143 -1.41 -13.47 -1.43
CA PHE A 143 -0.98 -12.07 -1.27
C PHE A 143 -0.51 -11.48 -2.60
N ARG A 144 -0.20 -12.35 -3.58
CA ARG A 144 0.19 -11.91 -4.92
C ARG A 144 -0.98 -11.27 -5.65
N SER A 145 -1.10 -9.96 -5.50
CA SER A 145 -2.19 -9.09 -5.98
C SER A 145 -2.22 -8.89 -7.50
N GLY A 146 -2.02 -9.97 -8.25
CA GLY A 146 -2.27 -10.02 -9.68
C GLY A 146 -3.72 -9.67 -10.01
N VAL A 147 -4.66 -9.97 -9.10
CA VAL A 147 -6.08 -9.63 -9.29
C VAL A 147 -6.32 -8.12 -9.29
N ILE A 148 -5.82 -7.38 -8.29
CA ILE A 148 -6.00 -5.92 -8.26
C ILE A 148 -5.30 -5.26 -9.46
N THR A 149 -4.09 -5.70 -9.76
CA THR A 149 -3.30 -5.15 -10.88
C THR A 149 -3.93 -5.47 -12.23
N SER A 150 -4.44 -6.68 -12.44
CA SER A 150 -5.14 -7.06 -13.67
C SER A 150 -6.44 -6.31 -13.84
N VAL A 151 -7.22 -6.12 -12.76
CA VAL A 151 -8.44 -5.30 -12.81
C VAL A 151 -8.11 -3.85 -13.17
N LEU A 152 -7.09 -3.25 -12.54
CA LEU A 152 -6.64 -1.89 -12.88
C LEU A 152 -6.11 -1.80 -14.32
N TYR A 153 -5.37 -2.81 -14.79
CA TYR A 153 -4.89 -2.87 -16.16
C TYR A 153 -6.03 -2.96 -17.17
N HIS A 154 -6.99 -3.85 -16.94
CA HIS A 154 -8.18 -3.95 -17.78
C HIS A 154 -9.03 -2.69 -17.74
N LEU A 155 -9.11 -2.02 -16.59
CA LEU A 155 -9.80 -0.75 -16.46
C LEU A 155 -9.08 0.36 -17.22
N SER A 156 -7.77 0.45 -17.08
CA SER A 156 -6.96 1.40 -17.83
C SER A 156 -7.12 1.18 -19.32
N ALA A 157 -7.01 -0.07 -19.79
CA ALA A 157 -7.24 -0.42 -21.20
C ALA A 157 -8.67 -0.09 -21.67
N ALA A 158 -9.68 -0.33 -20.83
CA ALA A 158 -11.07 0.01 -21.15
C ALA A 158 -11.26 1.53 -21.27
N VAL A 159 -10.71 2.32 -20.34
CA VAL A 159 -10.77 3.79 -20.38
C VAL A 159 -9.99 4.35 -21.57
N THR A 160 -8.78 3.87 -21.82
CA THR A 160 -7.94 4.35 -22.93
C THR A 160 -8.53 4.04 -24.30
N ASN A 161 -9.16 2.86 -24.46
CA ASN A 161 -9.75 2.45 -25.74
C ASN A 161 -11.24 2.79 -25.85
N CYS A 162 -11.84 3.42 -24.84
CA CYS A 162 -13.29 3.64 -24.74
C CYS A 162 -14.09 2.33 -24.91
N LEU A 163 -13.55 1.22 -24.41
CA LEU A 163 -14.14 -0.11 -24.47
C LEU A 163 -14.82 -0.47 -23.15
N CYS A 164 -15.77 -1.39 -23.22
CA CYS A 164 -16.40 -1.95 -22.02
C CYS A 164 -15.40 -2.82 -21.24
N LEU A 165 -15.56 -2.89 -19.91
CA LEU A 165 -14.79 -3.82 -19.09
C LEU A 165 -15.08 -5.28 -19.54
N PRO A 166 -14.06 -6.15 -19.58
CA PRO A 166 -14.27 -7.58 -19.81
C PRO A 166 -15.29 -8.18 -18.83
N PRO A 167 -16.19 -9.08 -19.29
CA PRO A 167 -17.32 -9.59 -18.49
C PRO A 167 -16.92 -10.52 -17.33
N TYR A 168 -15.67 -11.00 -17.27
CA TYR A 168 -15.21 -11.99 -16.27
C TYR A 168 -14.19 -11.43 -15.27
N LEU A 169 -14.22 -10.13 -15.01
CA LEU A 169 -13.39 -9.57 -13.95
C LEU A 169 -13.92 -10.03 -12.58
N ALA A 170 -13.15 -10.89 -11.91
CA ALA A 170 -13.45 -11.26 -10.54
C ALA A 170 -13.29 -10.03 -9.63
N PRO A 171 -14.27 -9.72 -8.76
CA PRO A 171 -14.09 -8.66 -7.79
C PRO A 171 -12.86 -8.99 -6.92
N PRO A 172 -11.99 -8.01 -6.63
CA PRO A 172 -10.87 -8.25 -5.75
C PRO A 172 -11.40 -8.67 -4.38
N HIS A 173 -10.80 -9.72 -3.83
CA HIS A 173 -11.09 -10.12 -2.47
C HIS A 173 -10.02 -9.50 -1.57
N PRO A 174 -10.41 -8.89 -0.44
CA PRO A 174 -9.44 -8.38 0.51
C PRO A 174 -8.58 -9.54 0.99
N PHE A 175 -7.26 -9.35 0.93
CA PHE A 175 -6.34 -10.33 1.48
C PHE A 175 -6.50 -10.36 3.00
N PRO A 176 -6.82 -11.50 3.62
CA PRO A 176 -7.07 -11.56 5.06
C PRO A 176 -5.74 -11.71 5.81
N LEU A 177 -4.91 -10.67 5.80
CA LEU A 177 -3.56 -10.67 6.40
C LEU A 177 -3.65 -10.98 7.89
N ALA A 178 -4.61 -10.38 8.58
CA ALA A 178 -4.81 -10.61 10.00
C ALA A 178 -5.21 -12.06 10.30
N ARG A 179 -5.99 -12.71 9.42
CA ARG A 179 -6.34 -14.13 9.59
C ARG A 179 -5.12 -15.02 9.40
N ARG A 180 -4.27 -14.72 8.43
CA ARG A 180 -3.03 -15.47 8.15
C ARG A 180 -2.02 -15.31 9.27
N LEU A 181 -1.78 -14.09 9.72
CA LEU A 181 -0.87 -13.84 10.83
C LEU A 181 -1.35 -14.51 12.12
N ARG A 182 -2.67 -14.65 12.32
CA ARG A 182 -3.24 -15.40 13.47
C ARG A 182 -2.98 -16.90 13.38
N HIS A 183 -2.98 -17.46 12.17
CA HIS A 183 -2.62 -18.86 11.95
C HIS A 183 -1.14 -19.13 12.22
N ILE A 184 -0.27 -18.16 11.92
CA ILE A 184 1.18 -18.27 12.16
C ILE A 184 1.51 -18.05 13.64
N ASN A 185 0.89 -17.04 14.26
CA ASN A 185 1.10 -16.74 15.67
C ASN A 185 -0.13 -16.02 16.27
N GLU A 186 -0.93 -16.78 17.03
CA GLU A 186 -2.15 -16.28 17.67
C GLU A 186 -1.83 -15.23 18.75
N ASP A 187 -0.68 -15.32 19.41
CA ASP A 187 -0.30 -14.43 20.51
C ASP A 187 0.01 -13.00 20.02
N LEU A 188 0.46 -12.86 18.77
CA LEU A 188 0.75 -11.54 18.19
C LEU A 188 -0.53 -10.71 18.04
N LEU A 189 -1.63 -11.29 17.57
CA LEU A 189 -2.86 -10.55 17.30
C LEU A 189 -3.81 -10.40 18.51
N LYS A 190 -3.34 -10.72 19.72
CA LYS A 190 -4.13 -10.50 20.94
C LYS A 190 -4.20 -9.02 21.27
N PHE A 191 -5.33 -8.60 21.85
CA PHE A 191 -5.56 -7.23 22.31
C PHE A 191 -4.49 -6.74 23.31
N LYS A 192 -3.77 -7.66 23.96
CA LYS A 192 -2.63 -7.34 24.84
C LYS A 192 -1.51 -6.59 24.11
N ASN A 193 -1.38 -6.75 22.80
CA ASN A 193 -0.35 -6.11 21.99
C ASN A 193 -0.85 -4.81 21.34
N VAL A 194 -2.02 -4.29 21.74
CA VAL A 194 -2.58 -3.04 21.17
C VAL A 194 -1.67 -1.82 21.38
N GLU A 195 -0.86 -1.83 22.44
CA GLU A 195 0.11 -0.78 22.73
C GLU A 195 1.36 -0.87 21.83
N ASN A 196 1.57 -2.00 21.15
CA ASN A 196 2.70 -2.15 20.24
C ASN A 196 2.39 -1.42 18.92
N PRO A 197 3.27 -0.51 18.47
CA PRO A 197 3.01 0.27 17.26
C PRO A 197 3.09 -0.60 15.99
N SER A 198 3.78 -1.74 16.04
CA SER A 198 3.80 -2.72 14.95
C SER A 198 2.43 -3.37 14.75
N PHE A 199 1.74 -3.71 15.85
CA PHE A 199 0.37 -4.22 15.80
C PHE A 199 -0.57 -3.21 15.13
N ALA A 200 -0.50 -1.93 15.53
CA ALA A 200 -1.32 -0.87 14.95
C ALA A 200 -1.06 -0.69 13.43
N ALA A 201 0.20 -0.75 12.99
CA ALA A 201 0.56 -0.65 11.58
C ALA A 201 -0.02 -1.81 10.74
N ILE A 202 0.02 -3.03 11.27
CA ILE A 202 -0.52 -4.23 10.59
C ILE A 202 -2.03 -4.15 10.44
N ILE A 203 -2.73 -3.76 11.52
CA ILE A 203 -4.18 -3.58 11.48
C ILE A 203 -4.56 -2.45 10.51
N ALA A 204 -3.79 -1.36 10.49
CA ALA A 204 -4.00 -0.29 9.52
C ALA A 204 -3.85 -0.79 8.08
N ILE A 205 -2.80 -1.55 7.76
CA ILE A 205 -2.59 -2.14 6.42
C ILE A 205 -3.75 -3.06 6.03
N GLU A 206 -4.25 -3.89 6.95
CA GLU A 206 -5.41 -4.76 6.71
C GLU A 206 -6.69 -3.95 6.38
N VAL A 207 -6.99 -2.95 7.20
CA VAL A 207 -8.16 -2.09 7.00
C VAL A 207 -8.05 -1.35 5.66
N LEU A 208 -6.88 -0.79 5.35
CA LEU A 208 -6.63 -0.09 4.09
C LEU A 208 -6.73 -1.02 2.88
N SER A 209 -6.29 -2.27 3.01
CA SER A 209 -6.44 -3.30 1.97
C SER A 209 -7.91 -3.65 1.73
N SER A 210 -8.70 -3.73 2.80
CA SER A 210 -10.14 -3.88 2.72
C SER A 210 -10.82 -2.68 2.06
N MET A 211 -10.38 -1.46 2.36
CA MET A 211 -10.90 -0.24 1.74
C MET A 211 -10.61 -0.20 0.23
N VAL A 212 -9.38 -0.52 -0.18
CA VAL A 212 -9.00 -0.61 -1.61
C VAL A 212 -9.89 -1.62 -2.34
N SER A 213 -10.07 -2.82 -1.77
CA SER A 213 -10.88 -3.87 -2.38
C SER A 213 -12.37 -3.48 -2.48
N SER A 214 -12.90 -2.85 -1.43
CA SER A 214 -14.27 -2.35 -1.41
C SER A 214 -14.50 -1.25 -2.44
N ASN A 215 -13.59 -0.27 -2.53
CA ASN A 215 -13.71 0.82 -3.48
C ASN A 215 -13.55 0.35 -4.93
N LEU A 216 -12.68 -0.64 -5.19
CA LEU A 216 -12.55 -1.24 -6.51
C LEU A 216 -13.84 -1.99 -6.91
N LYS A 217 -14.48 -2.70 -5.96
CA LYS A 217 -15.78 -3.36 -6.19
C LYS A 217 -16.88 -2.35 -6.52
N THR A 218 -16.91 -1.22 -5.80
CA THR A 218 -17.81 -0.11 -6.10
C THR A 218 -17.56 0.45 -7.50
N LEU A 219 -16.30 0.65 -7.86
CA LEU A 219 -15.91 1.14 -9.18
C LEU A 219 -16.35 0.17 -10.29
N MET A 220 -16.12 -1.13 -10.12
CA MET A 220 -16.59 -2.16 -11.06
C MET A 220 -18.11 -2.14 -11.23
N ARG A 221 -18.87 -1.89 -10.16
CA ARG A 221 -20.34 -1.79 -10.22
C ARG A 221 -20.79 -0.58 -11.06
N PHE A 222 -20.07 0.53 -11.00
CA PHE A 222 -20.38 1.70 -11.83
C PHE A 222 -19.92 1.53 -13.29
N ALA A 223 -18.82 0.81 -13.51
CA ALA A 223 -18.25 0.58 -14.84
C ALA A 223 -18.93 -0.57 -15.61
N LEU A 224 -19.63 -1.49 -14.92
CA LEU A 224 -20.41 -2.59 -15.51
C LEU A 224 -21.91 -2.35 -15.29
N PRO A 225 -22.57 -1.50 -16.11
CA PRO A 225 -24.02 -1.26 -15.99
C PRO A 225 -24.90 -2.47 -16.35
N PHE A 226 -24.32 -3.57 -16.87
CA PHE A 226 -25.05 -4.76 -17.33
C PHE A 226 -24.60 -6.04 -16.63
N SER A 227 -24.91 -6.19 -15.35
CA SER A 227 -25.14 -7.53 -14.77
C SER A 227 -26.64 -7.77 -14.80
N TYR A 228 -27.13 -8.54 -15.78
CA TYR A 228 -28.47 -9.14 -15.68
C TYR A 228 -28.48 -10.21 -14.57
N PRO A 229 -29.65 -10.47 -13.93
CA PRO A 229 -29.82 -11.38 -12.80
C PRO A 229 -29.40 -12.83 -13.08
#